data_AF-A0A1U8BK91-F1
#
_entry.id   AF-A0A1U8BK91-F1
#
_cell.length_a   1.000
_cell.length_b   1.000
_cell.length_c   1.000
_cell.angle_alpha   90.00
_cell.angle_beta   90.00
_cell.angle_gamma   90.00
#
_symmetry.space_group_name_H-M   'P 1'
#
loop_
_entity.id
_entity.type
_entity.pdbx_description
1 polymer ?
#
loop_
_entity_poly.entity_id
_entity_poly.type
_entity_poly.pdbx_seq_one_letter_code
_entity_poly.pdbx_strand_id
1 'polypeptide(L)'
;MTSNSYPTATSIEQELSRLRALELSTVPGFPLKAESICVAVLGLVELYKCVENFLQMPQTQQIQVHHQPEGWVDELIEGSVTLLDIGGTARDILLQMKENVKDLQSAFHRRKFEEKVLGNMVASYTSFKKRVKKDAGTCLKTLKRLEQKYVACLLLDHDYDSAVVVRVLREVSSVAISIFRALLLFLSTPVSKPKVGRWSLVPKLMQRGE
;
A
#
# COMPACT_ATOMS: atom_id res chain seq x y z
N MET A 1 22.76 -35.86 8.27
CA MET A 1 21.53 -35.52 7.53
C MET A 1 21.64 -34.04 7.21
N THR A 2 21.82 -33.71 5.94
CA THR A 2 22.32 -32.41 5.46
C THR A 2 21.19 -31.41 5.25
N SER A 3 20.94 -30.55 6.23
CA SER A 3 20.20 -29.31 6.03
C SER A 3 21.17 -28.24 5.54
N ASN A 4 21.45 -28.20 4.24
CA ASN A 4 22.17 -27.10 3.62
C ASN A 4 21.18 -25.94 3.43
N SER A 5 20.72 -25.37 4.55
CA SER A 5 19.75 -24.29 4.60
C SER A 5 20.46 -23.00 4.18
N TYR A 6 20.11 -22.49 3.01
CA TYR A 6 20.70 -21.27 2.46
C TYR A 6 20.41 -20.07 3.40
N PRO A 7 21.44 -19.33 3.86
CA PRO A 7 21.25 -18.20 4.78
C PRO A 7 20.40 -17.07 4.18
N THR A 8 20.36 -16.94 2.85
CA THR A 8 19.55 -15.91 2.15
C THR A 8 18.09 -16.34 1.97
N ALA A 9 17.82 -17.61 1.69
CA ALA A 9 16.44 -18.12 1.58
C ALA A 9 15.73 -18.05 2.94
N THR A 10 16.46 -18.37 4.02
CA THR A 10 15.95 -18.23 5.39
C THR A 10 15.68 -16.77 5.77
N SER A 11 16.48 -15.81 5.28
CA SER A 11 16.22 -14.38 5.48
C SER A 11 14.93 -13.92 4.77
N ILE A 12 14.66 -14.40 3.56
CA ILE A 12 13.41 -14.09 2.84
C ILE A 12 12.21 -14.69 3.56
N GLU A 13 12.27 -15.96 3.96
CA GLU A 13 11.19 -16.64 4.68
C GLU A 13 10.89 -15.98 6.03
N GLN A 14 11.92 -15.53 6.75
CA GLN A 14 11.77 -14.77 8.00
C GLN A 14 11.05 -13.45 7.75
N GLU A 15 11.44 -12.70 6.74
CA GLU A 15 10.84 -11.39 6.44
C GLU A 15 9.40 -11.54 5.92
N LEU A 16 9.13 -12.56 5.10
CA LEU A 16 7.77 -12.91 4.68
C LEU A 16 6.89 -13.27 5.88
N SER A 17 7.39 -14.10 6.80
CA SER A 17 6.67 -14.48 8.02
C SER A 17 6.37 -13.28 8.90
N ARG A 18 7.36 -12.38 9.06
CA ARG A 18 7.22 -11.13 9.81
C ARG A 18 6.14 -10.23 9.20
N LEU A 19 6.16 -10.05 7.88
CA LEU A 19 5.19 -9.21 7.16
C LEU A 19 3.78 -9.81 7.18
N ARG A 20 3.64 -11.15 7.10
CA ARG A 20 2.35 -11.85 7.24
C ARG A 20 1.76 -11.75 8.65
N ALA A 21 2.63 -11.72 9.67
CA ALA A 21 2.21 -11.53 11.05
C ALA A 21 1.70 -10.10 11.34
N LEU A 22 1.98 -9.13 10.46
CA LEU A 22 1.35 -7.82 10.55
C LEU A 22 -0.13 -7.97 10.22
N GLU A 23 -1.00 -7.70 11.20
CA GLU A 23 -2.46 -7.70 11.02
C GLU A 23 -2.90 -6.56 10.08
N LEU A 24 -2.62 -6.69 8.78
CA LEU A 24 -3.08 -5.77 7.74
C LEU A 24 -4.54 -6.05 7.33
N SER A 25 -5.35 -6.55 8.27
CA SER A 25 -6.71 -7.01 8.02
C SER A 25 -7.51 -5.93 7.31
N THR A 26 -7.89 -6.21 6.07
CA THR A 26 -8.71 -5.33 5.23
C THR A 26 -10.20 -5.57 5.46
N VAL A 27 -10.58 -6.23 6.55
CA VAL A 27 -11.96 -6.57 6.88
C VAL A 27 -12.77 -5.29 7.10
N PRO A 28 -13.96 -5.16 6.49
CA PRO A 28 -14.84 -4.01 6.72
C PRO A 28 -15.15 -3.85 8.22
N GLY A 29 -14.80 -2.70 8.81
CA GLY A 29 -15.09 -2.37 10.21
C GLY A 29 -13.89 -2.38 11.16
N PHE A 30 -12.73 -2.89 10.74
CA PHE A 30 -11.50 -2.76 11.52
C PHE A 30 -10.62 -1.63 10.95
N PRO A 31 -10.26 -0.60 11.73
CA PRO A 31 -9.44 0.49 11.23
C PRO A 31 -8.00 0.00 10.99
N LEU A 32 -7.54 0.10 9.75
CA LEU A 32 -6.14 -0.10 9.40
C LEU A 32 -5.28 0.92 10.16
N LYS A 33 -4.31 0.44 10.94
CA LYS A 33 -3.38 1.30 11.67
C LYS A 33 -2.31 1.81 10.71
N ALA A 34 -2.18 3.13 10.62
CA ALA A 34 -1.16 3.78 9.78
C ALA A 34 0.26 3.28 10.11
N GLU A 35 0.56 3.11 11.40
CA GLU A 35 1.85 2.59 11.88
C GLU A 35 2.14 1.19 11.33
N SER A 36 1.17 0.27 11.38
CA SER A 36 1.32 -1.08 10.83
C SER A 36 1.56 -1.07 9.33
N ILE A 37 0.89 -0.17 8.59
CA ILE A 37 1.13 0.00 7.15
C ILE A 37 2.55 0.55 6.90
N CYS A 38 2.99 1.54 7.68
CA CYS A 38 4.36 2.08 7.56
C CYS A 38 5.41 1.00 7.81
N VAL A 39 5.26 0.21 8.88
CA VAL A 39 6.15 -0.93 9.18
C VAL A 39 6.14 -1.96 8.05
N ALA A 40 4.98 -2.22 7.46
CA ALA A 40 4.87 -3.15 6.34
C ALA A 40 5.57 -2.64 5.08
N VAL A 41 5.37 -1.36 4.72
CA VAL A 41 6.04 -0.74 3.56
C VAL A 41 7.56 -0.70 3.75
N LEU A 42 8.04 -0.40 4.96
CA LEU A 42 9.47 -0.47 5.27
C LEU A 42 10.00 -1.91 5.18
N GLY A 43 9.24 -2.88 5.70
CA GLY A 43 9.59 -4.29 5.56
C GLY A 43 9.65 -4.76 4.11
N LEU A 44 8.78 -4.23 3.26
CA LEU A 44 8.80 -4.54 1.83
C LEU A 44 10.12 -4.10 1.18
N VAL A 45 10.71 -2.97 1.60
CA VAL A 45 12.04 -2.53 1.13
C VAL A 45 13.12 -3.54 1.51
N GLU A 46 13.13 -4.00 2.77
CA GLU A 46 14.09 -5.01 3.22
C GLU A 46 13.89 -6.35 2.51
N LEU A 47 12.63 -6.77 2.29
CA LEU A 47 12.29 -7.98 1.54
C LEU A 47 12.84 -7.91 0.11
N TYR A 48 12.68 -6.78 -0.59
CA TYR A 48 13.23 -6.63 -1.94
C TYR A 48 14.77 -6.65 -1.97
N LYS A 49 15.45 -6.12 -0.96
CA LYS A 49 16.92 -6.27 -0.83
C LYS A 49 17.32 -7.73 -0.65
N CYS A 50 16.58 -8.49 0.17
CA CYS A 50 16.82 -9.93 0.34
C CYS A 50 16.62 -10.69 -0.99
N VAL A 51 15.61 -10.32 -1.78
CA VAL A 51 15.36 -10.90 -3.11
C VAL A 51 16.50 -10.56 -4.08
N GLU A 52 16.96 -9.32 -4.12
CA GLU A 52 18.10 -8.91 -4.95
C GLU A 52 19.35 -9.76 -4.64
N ASN A 53 19.68 -9.89 -3.36
CA ASN A 53 20.81 -10.72 -2.91
C ASN A 53 20.62 -12.19 -3.31
N PHE A 54 19.40 -12.73 -3.19
CA PHE A 54 19.07 -14.10 -3.58
C PHE A 54 19.22 -14.35 -5.08
N LEU A 55 18.79 -13.41 -5.92
CA LEU A 55 18.91 -13.51 -7.38
C LEU A 55 20.35 -13.38 -7.88
N GLN A 56 21.21 -12.67 -7.15
CA GLN A 56 22.63 -12.52 -7.48
C GLN A 56 23.49 -13.75 -7.13
N MET A 57 22.96 -14.77 -6.44
CA MET A 57 23.75 -15.94 -6.07
C MET A 57 24.06 -16.85 -7.27
N PRO A 58 25.27 -17.44 -7.35
CA PRO A 58 25.68 -18.28 -8.48
C PRO A 58 24.78 -19.51 -8.70
N GLN A 59 24.22 -20.08 -7.64
CA GLN A 59 23.33 -21.25 -7.75
C GLN A 59 21.98 -20.89 -8.38
N THR A 60 21.48 -19.68 -8.13
CA THR A 60 20.25 -19.13 -8.73
C THR A 60 20.44 -18.85 -10.21
N GLN A 61 21.64 -18.38 -10.59
CA GLN A 61 22.03 -18.14 -11.98
C GLN A 61 22.26 -19.43 -12.79
N GLN A 62 22.72 -20.52 -12.16
CA GLN A 62 22.87 -21.81 -12.84
C GLN A 62 21.52 -22.49 -13.16
N ILE A 63 20.48 -22.27 -12.34
CA ILE A 63 19.12 -22.78 -12.59
C ILE A 63 18.45 -22.05 -13.77
N GLN A 64 18.85 -20.81 -14.07
CA GLN A 64 18.32 -20.02 -15.19
C GLN A 64 18.69 -20.57 -16.59
N VAL A 65 19.69 -21.46 -16.69
CA VAL A 65 20.25 -21.89 -17.99
C VAL A 65 19.57 -23.14 -18.56
N HIS A 66 18.76 -23.89 -17.78
CA HIS A 66 18.31 -25.21 -18.23
C HIS A 66 16.81 -25.44 -18.41
N HIS A 67 15.95 -24.58 -17.90
CA HIS A 67 14.52 -24.63 -18.21
C HIS A 67 13.95 -23.23 -18.07
N GLN A 68 13.89 -22.46 -19.15
CA GLN A 68 12.99 -21.32 -19.25
C GLN A 68 11.74 -21.76 -20.03
N PRO A 69 10.68 -22.12 -19.33
CA PRO A 69 9.37 -21.58 -19.63
C PRO A 69 9.32 -20.20 -20.31
N GLU A 70 8.94 -20.15 -21.57
CA GLU A 70 8.63 -18.91 -22.27
C GLU A 70 7.36 -18.27 -21.64
N GLY A 71 7.52 -17.16 -20.89
CA GLY A 71 6.40 -16.29 -20.49
C GLY A 71 6.30 -15.87 -19.02
N TRP A 72 6.63 -16.72 -18.04
CA TRP A 72 6.43 -16.35 -16.62
C TRP A 72 7.34 -15.22 -16.13
N VAL A 73 8.56 -15.12 -16.69
CA VAL A 73 9.50 -14.05 -16.37
C VAL A 73 8.92 -12.71 -16.82
N ASP A 74 8.36 -12.66 -18.03
CA ASP A 74 7.72 -11.47 -18.57
C ASP A 74 6.50 -11.07 -17.73
N GLU A 75 5.68 -12.03 -17.31
CA GLU A 75 4.55 -11.78 -16.41
C GLU A 75 4.98 -11.26 -15.04
N LEU A 76 6.06 -11.82 -14.48
CA LEU A 76 6.61 -11.36 -13.21
C LEU A 76 7.17 -9.93 -13.32
N ILE A 77 7.84 -9.62 -14.43
CA ILE A 77 8.34 -8.28 -14.73
C ILE A 77 7.16 -7.32 -14.91
N GLU A 78 6.15 -7.68 -15.70
CA GLU A 78 4.93 -6.88 -15.90
C GLU A 78 4.24 -6.60 -14.56
N GLY A 79 4.13 -7.61 -13.70
CA GLY A 79 3.57 -7.47 -12.37
C GLY A 79 4.39 -6.56 -11.46
N SER A 80 5.71 -6.66 -11.51
CA SER A 80 6.63 -5.79 -10.74
C SER A 80 6.53 -4.34 -11.20
N VAL A 81 6.50 -4.08 -12.51
CA VAL A 81 6.28 -2.75 -13.09
C VAL A 81 4.92 -2.19 -12.64
N THR A 82 3.87 -3.02 -12.68
CA THR A 82 2.55 -2.63 -12.21
C THR A 82 2.55 -2.21 -10.74
N LEU A 83 3.27 -2.95 -9.88
CA LEU A 83 3.42 -2.60 -8.46
C LEU A 83 4.22 -1.30 -8.26
N LEU A 84 5.24 -1.05 -9.07
CA LEU A 84 6.00 0.20 -9.06
C LEU A 84 5.13 1.40 -9.45
N ASP A 85 4.30 1.28 -10.48
CA ASP A 85 3.36 2.34 -10.92
C ASP A 85 2.35 2.67 -9.81
N ILE A 86 1.81 1.65 -9.15
CA ILE A 86 0.92 1.80 -8.00
C ILE A 86 1.65 2.46 -6.83
N GLY A 87 2.88 2.05 -6.55
CA GLY A 87 3.72 2.65 -5.51
C GLY A 87 4.02 4.12 -5.79
N GLY A 88 4.30 4.47 -7.04
CA GLY A 88 4.46 5.85 -7.50
C GLY A 88 3.20 6.67 -7.24
N THR A 89 2.05 6.18 -7.67
CA THR A 89 0.74 6.84 -7.44
C THR A 89 0.47 7.04 -5.93
N ALA A 90 0.71 6.01 -5.11
CA ALA A 90 0.52 6.10 -3.66
C ALA A 90 1.47 7.11 -3.00
N ARG A 91 2.73 7.15 -3.42
CA ARG A 91 3.72 8.14 -2.96
C ARG A 91 3.27 9.57 -3.31
N ASP A 92 2.82 9.80 -4.53
CA ASP A 92 2.41 11.13 -5.00
C ASP A 92 1.17 11.62 -4.23
N ILE A 93 0.22 10.73 -3.95
CA ILE A 93 -0.92 11.01 -3.06
C ILE A 93 -0.45 11.40 -1.66
N LEU A 94 0.49 10.65 -1.08
CA LEU A 94 1.01 10.93 0.26
C LEU A 94 1.75 12.28 0.33
N LEU A 95 2.52 12.63 -0.71
CA LEU A 95 3.20 13.91 -0.82
C LEU A 95 2.19 15.08 -0.88
N GLN A 96 1.18 14.98 -1.75
CA GLN A 96 0.12 15.99 -1.83
C GLN A 96 -0.68 16.07 -0.52
N MET A 97 -0.93 14.95 0.15
CA MET A 97 -1.62 14.95 1.44
C MET A 97 -0.79 15.70 2.50
N LYS A 98 0.53 15.48 2.53
CA LYS A 98 1.47 16.19 3.43
C LYS A 98 1.45 17.70 3.19
N GLU A 99 1.44 18.14 1.93
CA GLU A 99 1.35 19.56 1.55
C GLU A 99 0.01 20.16 2.01
N ASN A 100 -1.11 19.52 1.69
CA ASN A 100 -2.44 19.97 2.12
C ASN A 100 -2.55 20.11 3.65
N VAL A 101 -1.98 19.17 4.43
CA VAL A 101 -1.96 19.27 5.89
C VAL A 101 -1.14 20.48 6.35
N LYS A 102 0.04 20.72 5.77
CA LYS A 102 0.88 21.88 6.09
C LYS A 102 0.20 23.20 5.76
N ASP A 103 -0.49 23.29 4.64
CA ASP A 103 -1.20 24.49 4.21
C ASP A 103 -2.37 24.80 5.15
N LEU A 104 -3.17 23.78 5.48
CA LEU A 104 -4.26 23.91 6.44
C LEU A 104 -3.73 24.34 7.81
N GLN A 105 -2.69 23.68 8.32
CA GLN A 105 -2.07 24.03 9.59
C GLN A 105 -1.56 25.48 9.59
N SER A 106 -0.88 25.90 8.51
CA SER A 106 -0.36 27.26 8.36
C SER A 106 -1.49 28.29 8.37
N ALA A 107 -2.62 27.99 7.72
CA ALA A 107 -3.79 28.85 7.73
C ALA A 107 -4.39 28.99 9.14
N PHE A 108 -4.49 27.89 9.90
CA PHE A 108 -4.95 27.93 11.29
C PHE A 108 -4.08 28.80 12.19
N HIS A 109 -2.76 28.84 11.97
CA HIS A 109 -1.85 29.64 12.79
C HIS A 109 -1.93 31.14 12.49
N ARG A 110 -2.34 31.56 11.29
CA ARG A 110 -2.29 32.97 10.85
C ARG A 110 -3.36 33.90 11.47
N ARG A 111 -4.26 33.39 12.33
CA ARG A 111 -5.29 34.11 13.14
C ARG A 111 -6.27 35.06 12.41
N LYS A 112 -6.02 35.50 11.17
CA LYS A 112 -6.99 36.23 10.32
C LYS A 112 -7.74 35.23 9.45
N PHE A 113 -8.85 34.72 9.96
CA PHE A 113 -9.75 33.85 9.22
C PHE A 113 -10.77 34.68 8.45
N GLU A 114 -10.50 34.90 7.16
CA GLU A 114 -11.58 35.24 6.23
C GLU A 114 -12.35 33.95 5.91
N GLU A 115 -13.65 33.95 6.17
CA GLU A 115 -14.54 32.81 5.94
C GLU A 115 -14.43 32.25 4.52
N LYS A 116 -14.28 33.16 3.53
CA LYS A 116 -14.07 32.82 2.12
C LYS A 116 -12.77 32.01 1.88
N VAL A 117 -11.69 32.36 2.55
CA VAL A 117 -10.39 31.67 2.42
C VAL A 117 -10.47 30.27 3.01
N LEU A 118 -11.12 30.13 4.17
CA LEU A 118 -11.38 28.83 4.79
C LEU A 118 -12.28 27.94 3.91
N GLY A 119 -13.35 28.51 3.36
CA GLY A 119 -14.24 27.82 2.43
C GLY A 119 -13.50 27.28 1.21
N ASN A 120 -12.61 28.07 0.61
CA ASN A 120 -11.77 27.65 -0.51
C ASN A 120 -10.80 26.52 -0.14
N MET A 121 -10.16 26.58 1.03
CA MET A 121 -9.25 25.51 1.50
C MET A 121 -9.99 24.20 1.74
N VAL A 122 -11.17 24.25 2.37
CA VAL A 122 -12.01 23.07 2.58
C VAL A 122 -12.49 22.48 1.25
N ALA A 123 -12.88 23.33 0.29
CA ALA A 123 -13.27 22.89 -1.05
C ALA A 123 -12.11 22.22 -1.81
N SER A 124 -10.90 22.79 -1.71
CA SER A 124 -9.68 22.21 -2.29
C SER A 124 -9.36 20.84 -1.68
N TYR A 125 -9.34 20.75 -0.34
CA TYR A 125 -9.10 19.48 0.36
C TYR A 125 -10.16 18.42 0.03
N THR A 126 -11.43 18.81 -0.05
CA THR A 126 -12.52 17.91 -0.45
C THR A 126 -12.33 17.40 -1.87
N SER A 127 -11.93 18.26 -2.79
CA SER A 127 -11.63 17.90 -4.19
C SER A 127 -10.43 16.96 -4.27
N PHE A 128 -9.38 17.23 -3.49
CA PHE A 128 -8.24 16.34 -3.32
C PHE A 128 -8.67 14.96 -2.82
N LYS A 129 -9.45 14.85 -1.75
CA LYS A 129 -9.94 13.56 -1.24
C LYS A 129 -10.80 12.80 -2.26
N LYS A 130 -11.60 13.49 -3.07
CA LYS A 130 -12.36 12.86 -4.18
C LYS A 130 -11.41 12.26 -5.23
N ARG A 131 -10.35 12.99 -5.60
CA ARG A 131 -9.31 12.52 -6.51
C ARG A 131 -8.59 11.30 -5.95
N VAL A 132 -8.11 11.38 -4.70
CA VAL A 132 -7.45 10.25 -4.01
C VAL A 132 -8.31 9.00 -4.02
N LYS A 133 -9.61 9.11 -3.73
CA LYS A 133 -10.53 7.97 -3.77
C LYS A 133 -10.66 7.37 -5.17
N LYS A 134 -10.67 8.21 -6.22
CA LYS A 134 -10.72 7.76 -7.61
C LYS A 134 -9.43 7.04 -8.03
N ASP A 135 -8.29 7.64 -7.72
CA ASP A 135 -6.98 7.12 -8.10
C ASP A 135 -6.69 5.81 -7.36
N ALA A 136 -6.89 5.80 -6.04
CA ALA A 136 -6.73 4.58 -5.24
C ALA A 136 -7.73 3.49 -5.64
N GLY A 137 -8.98 3.85 -5.98
CA GLY A 137 -9.95 2.91 -6.54
C GLY A 137 -9.51 2.31 -7.88
N THR A 138 -8.78 3.07 -8.70
CA THR A 138 -8.21 2.58 -9.97
C THR A 138 -7.05 1.63 -9.70
N CYS A 139 -6.12 2.00 -8.82
CA CYS A 139 -5.03 1.12 -8.39
C CYS A 139 -5.54 -0.19 -7.77
N LEU A 140 -6.60 -0.15 -6.95
CA LEU A 140 -7.20 -1.34 -6.36
C LEU A 140 -7.78 -2.31 -7.41
N LYS A 141 -8.36 -1.79 -8.49
CA LYS A 141 -8.82 -2.62 -9.62
C LYS A 141 -7.63 -3.26 -10.34
N THR A 142 -6.56 -2.49 -10.56
CA THR A 142 -5.32 -3.00 -11.17
C THR A 142 -4.69 -4.10 -10.31
N LEU A 143 -4.58 -3.90 -8.98
CA LEU A 143 -4.10 -4.93 -8.05
C LEU A 143 -4.95 -6.20 -8.11
N LYS A 144 -6.29 -6.06 -8.15
CA LYS A 144 -7.17 -7.21 -8.25
C LYS A 144 -6.95 -8.01 -9.54
N ARG A 145 -6.77 -7.32 -10.68
CA ARG A 145 -6.45 -7.98 -11.95
C ARG A 145 -5.09 -8.68 -11.90
N LEU A 146 -4.10 -8.04 -11.28
CA LEU A 146 -2.77 -8.62 -11.11
C LEU A 146 -2.80 -9.89 -10.25
N GLU A 147 -3.53 -9.86 -9.12
CA GLU A 147 -3.73 -11.02 -8.26
C GLU A 147 -4.45 -12.17 -8.99
N GLN A 148 -5.46 -11.85 -9.82
CA GLN A 148 -6.14 -12.85 -10.64
C GLN A 148 -5.21 -13.49 -11.69
N LYS A 149 -4.32 -12.71 -12.32
CA LYS A 149 -3.29 -13.25 -13.23
C LYS A 149 -2.41 -14.25 -12.48
N TYR A 150 -1.87 -13.86 -11.31
CA TYR A 150 -1.03 -14.77 -10.51
C TYR A 150 -1.74 -16.07 -10.10
N VAL A 151 -3.03 -16.01 -9.75
CA VAL A 151 -3.83 -17.21 -9.45
C VAL A 151 -4.03 -18.08 -10.69
N ALA A 152 -4.32 -17.49 -11.85
CA ALA A 152 -4.47 -18.25 -13.09
C ALA A 152 -3.16 -18.97 -13.48
N CYS A 153 -2.02 -18.30 -13.33
CA CYS A 153 -0.70 -18.88 -13.58
C CYS A 153 -0.26 -19.91 -12.52
N LEU A 154 -0.97 -20.05 -11.38
CA LEU A 154 -0.76 -21.16 -10.45
C LEU A 154 -1.52 -22.42 -10.89
N LEU A 155 -2.68 -22.25 -11.52
CA LEU A 155 -3.55 -23.37 -11.91
C LEU A 155 -3.09 -24.06 -13.20
N LEU A 156 -2.39 -23.34 -14.08
CA LEU A 156 -1.93 -23.85 -15.37
C LEU A 156 -0.58 -24.57 -15.30
N ASP A 157 0.13 -24.48 -14.18
CA ASP A 157 1.58 -24.56 -14.19
C ASP A 157 2.17 -25.47 -13.09
N HIS A 158 1.66 -26.70 -13.03
CA HIS A 158 2.01 -27.70 -12.01
C HIS A 158 3.51 -28.10 -12.03
N ASP A 159 4.22 -27.83 -13.13
CA ASP A 159 5.66 -28.13 -13.27
C ASP A 159 6.58 -27.01 -12.73
N TYR A 160 6.10 -25.78 -12.61
CA TYR A 160 6.93 -24.61 -12.27
C TYR A 160 7.04 -24.36 -10.76
N ASP A 161 6.11 -24.93 -9.99
CA ASP A 161 6.11 -24.88 -8.53
C ASP A 161 7.31 -25.63 -7.92
N SER A 162 8.06 -26.36 -8.76
CA SER A 162 9.31 -27.03 -8.41
C SER A 162 10.52 -26.08 -8.31
N ALA A 163 10.51 -24.95 -9.04
CA ALA A 163 11.62 -24.00 -9.04
C ALA A 163 11.51 -23.07 -7.81
N VAL A 164 12.39 -23.27 -6.83
CA VAL A 164 12.47 -22.49 -5.58
C VAL A 164 12.42 -20.98 -5.84
N VAL A 165 13.06 -20.52 -6.91
CA VAL A 165 13.09 -19.10 -7.32
C VAL A 165 11.71 -18.58 -7.69
N VAL A 166 10.94 -19.33 -8.48
CA VAL A 166 9.58 -18.96 -8.92
C VAL A 166 8.66 -18.84 -7.71
N ARG A 167 8.70 -19.84 -6.81
CA ARG A 167 7.89 -19.83 -5.59
C ARG A 167 8.19 -18.63 -4.71
N VAL A 168 9.47 -18.34 -4.46
CA VAL A 168 9.89 -17.19 -3.66
C VAL A 168 9.40 -15.87 -4.25
N LEU A 169 9.57 -15.66 -5.56
CA LEU A 169 9.16 -14.42 -6.23
C LEU A 169 7.64 -14.24 -6.24
N ARG A 170 6.87 -15.33 -6.36
CA ARG A 170 5.41 -15.32 -6.23
C ARG A 170 4.97 -14.94 -4.81
N GLU A 171 5.59 -15.50 -3.79
CA GLU A 171 5.27 -15.17 -2.39
C GLU A 171 5.56 -13.70 -2.06
N VAL A 172 6.70 -13.18 -2.52
CA VAL A 172 7.06 -11.76 -2.38
C VAL A 172 6.02 -10.87 -3.06
N SER A 173 5.61 -11.22 -4.28
CA SER A 173 4.59 -10.50 -5.03
C SER A 173 3.24 -10.47 -4.30
N SER A 174 2.83 -11.60 -3.70
CA SER A 174 1.60 -11.72 -2.91
C SER A 174 1.61 -10.80 -1.67
N VAL A 175 2.74 -10.76 -0.95
CA VAL A 175 2.91 -9.86 0.20
C VAL A 175 2.89 -8.40 -0.24
N ALA A 176 3.60 -8.05 -1.33
CA ALA A 176 3.59 -6.71 -1.89
C ALA A 176 2.16 -6.25 -2.25
N ILE A 177 1.39 -7.08 -2.97
CA ILE A 177 -0.01 -6.82 -3.33
C ILE A 177 -0.84 -6.53 -2.08
N SER A 178 -0.68 -7.34 -1.02
CA SER A 178 -1.43 -7.19 0.22
C SER A 178 -1.12 -5.87 0.93
N ILE A 179 0.16 -5.48 0.97
CA ILE A 179 0.61 -4.21 1.57
C ILE A 179 0.08 -3.02 0.78
N PHE A 180 0.21 -3.02 -0.55
CA PHE A 180 -0.34 -1.94 -1.38
C PHE A 180 -1.86 -1.86 -1.29
N ARG A 181 -2.55 -2.99 -1.22
CA ARG A 181 -4.01 -3.02 -0.99
C ARG A 181 -4.37 -2.34 0.33
N ALA A 182 -3.70 -2.68 1.43
CA ALA A 182 -3.93 -2.05 2.73
C ALA A 182 -3.67 -0.54 2.67
N LEU A 183 -2.55 -0.12 2.07
CA LEU A 183 -2.21 1.30 1.89
C LEU A 183 -3.29 2.06 1.10
N LEU A 184 -3.73 1.51 -0.04
CA LEU A 184 -4.73 2.16 -0.89
C LEU A 184 -6.11 2.24 -0.24
N LEU A 185 -6.50 1.22 0.53
CA LEU A 185 -7.74 1.23 1.32
C LEU A 185 -7.66 2.30 2.42
N PHE A 186 -6.53 2.40 3.11
CA PHE A 186 -6.30 3.45 4.10
C PHE A 186 -6.43 4.85 3.48
N LEU A 187 -5.78 5.11 2.33
CA LEU A 187 -5.88 6.38 1.60
C LEU A 187 -7.31 6.69 1.12
N SER A 188 -8.04 5.65 0.71
CA SER A 188 -9.43 5.73 0.23
C SER A 188 -10.47 5.91 1.35
N THR A 189 -10.07 5.77 2.62
CA THR A 189 -11.00 5.79 3.74
C THR A 189 -11.70 7.15 3.78
N PRO A 190 -13.06 7.17 3.77
CA PRO A 190 -13.80 8.41 3.85
C PRO A 190 -13.50 9.09 5.19
N VAL A 191 -13.38 10.42 5.16
CA VAL A 191 -13.33 11.20 6.40
C VAL A 191 -14.65 10.92 7.11
N SER A 192 -14.58 10.32 8.31
CA SER A 192 -15.74 10.24 9.18
C SER A 192 -16.27 11.66 9.31
N LYS A 193 -17.54 11.88 8.95
CA LYS A 193 -18.19 13.16 9.29
C LYS A 193 -17.93 13.34 10.78
N PRO A 194 -17.39 14.49 11.23
CA PRO A 194 -17.36 14.73 12.66
C PRO A 194 -18.78 14.45 13.15
N LYS A 195 -18.94 13.56 14.14
CA LYS A 195 -20.18 13.53 14.91
C LYS A 195 -20.26 14.94 15.43
N VAL A 196 -21.05 15.79 14.78
CA VAL A 196 -21.30 17.15 15.24
C VAL A 196 -21.94 16.91 16.59
N GLY A 197 -21.10 16.99 17.63
CA GLY A 197 -21.55 17.01 19.00
C GLY A 197 -22.64 18.07 19.05
N ARG A 198 -23.70 17.75 19.76
CA ARG A 198 -24.97 18.46 19.91
C ARG A 198 -24.81 19.87 20.55
N TRP A 199 -23.84 20.65 20.10
CA TRP A 199 -23.28 21.84 20.74
C TRP A 199 -23.25 23.06 19.81
N SER A 200 -23.82 23.00 18.61
CA SER A 200 -23.88 24.13 17.69
C SER A 200 -25.25 24.80 17.67
N LEU A 201 -25.85 25.11 18.83
CA LEU A 201 -26.95 26.08 18.96
C LEU A 201 -27.01 26.58 20.41
N VAL A 202 -26.14 27.54 20.76
CA VAL A 202 -26.47 28.48 21.85
C VAL A 202 -26.80 29.81 21.17
N PRO A 203 -28.09 30.16 21.00
CA PRO A 203 -28.46 31.52 20.62
C PRO A 203 -28.05 32.44 21.77
N LYS A 204 -27.28 33.49 21.47
CA LYS A 204 -27.03 34.60 22.40
C LYS A 204 -28.38 35.23 22.78
N LEU A 205 -28.86 34.92 23.97
CA LEU A 205 -29.98 35.64 24.59
C LEU A 205 -29.41 36.88 25.27
N MET A 206 -29.42 38.03 24.58
CA MET A 206 -29.36 39.32 25.26
C MET A 206 -30.77 39.67 25.73
N GLN A 207 -31.10 39.27 26.96
CA GLN A 207 -32.05 40.03 27.77
C GLN A 207 -31.24 40.87 28.74
N ARG A 208 -31.18 42.18 28.48
CA ARG A 208 -30.93 43.16 29.54
C ARG A 208 -32.26 43.86 29.75
N GLY A 209 -32.90 43.51 30.85
CA GLY A 209 -33.99 44.29 31.40
C GLY A 209 -33.44 45.55 32.08
N GLU A 210 -34.34 46.54 32.12
CA GLU A 210 -34.27 47.85 32.79
C GLU A 210 -33.41 48.93 32.14
#